data_AF-A0A8S9B613-F1
#
_entry.id   AF-A0A8S9B613-F1
#
_cell.length_a   1.000
_cell.length_b   1.000
_cell.length_c   1.000
_cell.angle_alpha   90.00
_cell.angle_beta   90.00
_cell.angle_gamma   90.00
#
_symmetry.space_group_name_H-M   'P 1'
#
loop_
_entity.id
_entity.type
_entity.pdbx_description
1 polymer ?
#
loop_
_entity_poly.entity_id
_entity_poly.type
_entity_poly.pdbx_seq_one_letter_code
_entity_poly.pdbx_strand_id
1 'polypeptide(L)'
;MEHVYKNSYFSIAATHAADGRGGLFVERDTDFLRPYKVTATWNGEEPVELFITEDLVKWVDKFNLEPLITRAWVVQERLLAPRICHFTATEVIWECNELWACERIPGTALQPKYYLPDTNLPSHSFSSLSLDSPNWDLDARNCWVGIVHVYSKSNLTRETDRLAAISGIARKMQGFLGDDYLAGMWRQNLEYQLIWSINPIEMTRNKLPPSTRSPQYIAPTWSWASVNGTEVILSVAWTLSSIETSGGDKALLAQVIDVGVTPANNATLCEDGFLHLRCFLIPVTPRSLTDATCILQYNNGEFQQEEIPFCFTTVDTLITNLEDFSFWCAPISHHRLSSDPKSTYLQGLLLCRHKSDWLCFRRCGLFSLNSPDSDDLDRFWKQGYDYGKSALLTPSLRSELCKKILTYKLGSGGINYKRRRGIPQFKITIK
;
A
#
# COMPACT_ATOMS: atom_id res chain seq x y z
N MET A 1 -21.80 2.39 -13.39
CA MET A 1 -20.69 3.37 -13.47
C MET A 1 -19.63 2.94 -14.49
N GLU A 2 -18.99 1.76 -14.36
CA GLU A 2 -17.92 1.34 -15.28
C GLU A 2 -18.25 1.49 -16.77
N HIS A 3 -19.35 0.88 -17.24
CA HIS A 3 -19.76 0.94 -18.64
C HIS A 3 -20.13 2.34 -19.13
N VAL A 4 -20.41 3.29 -18.22
CA VAL A 4 -20.76 4.67 -18.57
C VAL A 4 -19.50 5.43 -18.97
N TYR A 5 -18.48 5.44 -18.10
CA TYR A 5 -17.22 6.15 -18.37
C TYR A 5 -16.37 5.44 -19.42
N LYS A 6 -16.28 4.10 -19.37
CA LYS A 6 -15.49 3.32 -20.33
C LYS A 6 -15.95 3.51 -21.77
N ASN A 7 -17.25 3.68 -21.98
CA ASN A 7 -17.85 3.80 -23.31
C ASN A 7 -18.24 5.25 -23.67
N SER A 8 -17.85 6.24 -22.87
CA SER A 8 -18.08 7.64 -23.23
C SER A 8 -17.14 8.05 -24.37
N TYR A 9 -17.57 8.98 -25.22
CA TYR A 9 -16.69 9.53 -26.25
C TYR A 9 -15.63 10.46 -25.62
N PHE A 10 -16.08 11.34 -24.73
CA PHE A 10 -15.29 12.07 -23.75
C PHE A 10 -16.19 12.50 -22.59
N SER A 11 -15.59 12.77 -21.44
CA SER A 11 -16.27 13.25 -20.23
C SER A 11 -15.99 14.74 -20.02
N ILE A 12 -16.97 15.48 -19.53
CA ILE A 12 -16.80 16.88 -19.11
C ILE A 12 -16.81 16.91 -17.59
N ALA A 13 -15.77 17.50 -16.99
CA ALA A 13 -15.59 17.57 -15.55
C ALA A 13 -15.56 19.02 -15.07
N ALA A 14 -16.49 19.39 -14.20
CA ALA A 14 -16.44 20.62 -13.40
C ALA A 14 -15.40 20.45 -12.28
N THR A 15 -14.12 20.41 -12.65
CA THR A 15 -13.03 19.98 -11.75
C THR A 15 -12.88 20.89 -10.52
N HIS A 16 -13.09 22.19 -10.69
CA HIS A 16 -13.05 23.16 -9.59
C HIS A 16 -14.26 23.08 -8.65
N ALA A 17 -15.35 22.46 -9.09
CA ALA A 17 -16.60 22.46 -8.33
C ALA A 17 -16.54 21.43 -7.20
N ALA A 18 -16.86 21.86 -5.97
CA ALA A 18 -16.93 20.96 -4.83
C ALA A 18 -18.10 19.96 -4.92
N ASP A 19 -19.19 20.37 -5.58
CA ASP A 19 -20.37 19.56 -5.79
C ASP A 19 -21.10 19.94 -7.10
N GLY A 20 -22.26 19.33 -7.35
CA GLY A 20 -23.04 19.53 -8.57
C GLY A 20 -23.61 20.95 -8.78
N ARG A 21 -23.39 21.90 -7.86
CA ARG A 21 -23.88 23.28 -7.96
C ARG A 21 -22.87 24.23 -8.61
N GLY A 22 -21.59 23.85 -8.72
CA GLY A 22 -20.51 24.76 -9.13
C GLY A 22 -20.46 25.12 -10.63
N GLY A 23 -21.18 24.41 -11.50
CA GLY A 23 -21.16 24.67 -12.95
C GLY A 23 -19.78 24.45 -13.59
N LEU A 24 -19.61 24.83 -14.86
CA LEU A 24 -18.35 24.67 -15.60
C LEU A 24 -17.52 25.96 -15.68
N PHE A 25 -18.17 27.11 -15.54
CA PHE A 25 -17.56 28.40 -15.79
C PHE A 25 -17.42 29.17 -14.48
N VAL A 26 -16.19 29.60 -14.21
CA VAL A 26 -15.84 30.51 -13.13
C VAL A 26 -15.07 31.69 -13.70
N GLU A 27 -15.10 32.81 -12.98
CA GLU A 27 -14.24 33.95 -13.27
C GLU A 27 -12.79 33.59 -12.97
N ARG A 28 -11.89 33.86 -13.91
CA ARG A 28 -10.48 33.43 -13.88
C ARG A 28 -9.58 34.58 -14.28
N ASP A 29 -8.45 34.70 -13.62
CA ASP A 29 -7.42 35.64 -14.04
C ASP A 29 -6.60 35.04 -15.20
N THR A 30 -6.83 35.58 -16.40
CA THR A 30 -6.20 35.12 -17.64
C THR A 30 -4.71 35.47 -17.73
N ASP A 31 -4.19 36.35 -16.88
CA ASP A 31 -2.77 36.70 -16.92
C ASP A 31 -1.88 35.52 -16.47
N PHE A 32 -2.39 34.61 -15.62
CA PHE A 32 -1.71 33.35 -15.27
C PHE A 32 -1.64 32.33 -16.42
N LEU A 33 -2.39 32.57 -17.50
CA LEU A 33 -2.40 31.73 -18.70
C LEU A 33 -1.39 32.19 -19.75
N ARG A 34 -0.81 33.38 -19.61
CA ARG A 34 0.09 33.94 -20.60
C ARG A 34 1.53 33.54 -20.26
N PRO A 35 2.24 32.79 -21.14
CA PRO A 35 3.66 32.56 -20.95
C PRO A 35 4.42 33.90 -20.93
N TYR A 36 5.36 34.05 -20.01
CA TYR A 36 6.26 35.20 -20.01
C TYR A 36 7.31 35.01 -21.08
N LYS A 37 7.30 35.89 -22.09
CA LYS A 37 8.31 35.89 -23.13
C LYS A 37 9.59 36.57 -22.61
N VAL A 38 10.70 35.85 -22.65
CA VAL A 38 12.03 36.34 -22.29
C VAL A 38 12.95 36.17 -23.49
N THR A 39 13.55 37.26 -23.95
CA THR A 39 14.58 37.22 -24.99
C THR A 39 15.94 37.10 -24.32
N ALA A 40 16.60 35.95 -24.48
CA ALA A 40 17.95 35.71 -24.00
C ALA A 40 18.97 36.05 -25.09
N THR A 41 20.01 36.79 -24.73
CA THR A 41 21.09 37.18 -25.65
C THR A 41 22.43 36.77 -25.07
N TRP A 42 23.27 36.12 -25.87
CA TRP A 42 24.64 35.75 -25.51
C TRP A 42 25.62 36.36 -26.50
N ASN A 43 26.84 36.65 -26.05
CA ASN A 43 27.82 37.35 -26.88
C ASN A 43 28.16 36.57 -28.15
N GLY A 44 27.86 37.16 -29.30
CA GLY A 44 28.16 36.59 -30.61
C GLY A 44 27.12 35.59 -31.13
N GLU A 45 26.00 35.38 -30.41
CA GLU A 45 24.91 34.52 -30.84
C GLU A 45 23.62 35.32 -31.13
N GLU A 46 22.77 34.77 -31.98
CA GLU A 46 21.45 35.33 -32.26
C GLU A 46 20.55 35.28 -31.01
N PRO A 47 19.68 36.29 -30.80
CA PRO A 47 18.74 36.27 -29.68
C PRO A 47 17.83 35.04 -29.71
N VAL A 48 17.68 34.39 -28.56
CA VAL A 48 16.76 33.25 -28.37
C VAL A 48 15.53 33.71 -27.63
N GLU A 49 14.35 33.43 -28.18
CA GLU A 49 13.08 33.67 -27.49
C GLU A 49 12.71 32.46 -26.62
N LEU A 50 12.59 32.69 -25.32
CA LEU A 50 12.16 31.70 -24.33
C LEU A 50 10.76 32.07 -23.83
N PHE A 51 9.92 31.07 -23.62
CA PHE A 51 8.61 31.23 -22.99
C PHE A 51 8.64 30.56 -21.63
N ILE A 52 8.51 31.34 -20.57
CA ILE A 52 8.50 30.87 -19.19
C ILE A 52 7.05 30.73 -18.76
N THR A 53 6.67 29.52 -18.35
CA THR A 53 5.37 29.22 -17.77
C THR A 53 5.51 28.92 -16.29
N GLU A 54 4.38 28.75 -15.61
CA GLU A 54 4.36 28.12 -14.30
C GLU A 54 5.05 26.75 -14.34
N ASP A 55 5.70 26.40 -13.22
CA ASP A 55 6.31 25.09 -13.01
C ASP A 55 5.25 23.98 -13.13
N LEU A 56 5.48 23.03 -14.05
CA LEU A 56 4.56 21.93 -14.32
C LEU A 56 4.31 21.04 -13.08
N VAL A 57 5.31 20.86 -12.23
CA VAL A 57 5.19 20.06 -10.98
C VAL A 57 4.19 20.74 -10.05
N LYS A 58 4.39 22.05 -9.81
CA LYS A 58 3.48 22.84 -8.95
C LYS A 58 2.08 22.94 -9.52
N TRP A 59 1.97 22.99 -10.85
CA TRP A 59 0.68 22.98 -11.51
C TRP A 59 -0.07 21.66 -11.32
N VAL A 60 0.61 20.52 -11.48
CA VAL A 60 0.01 19.21 -11.20
C VAL A 60 -0.40 19.08 -9.74
N ASP A 61 0.41 19.59 -8.81
CA ASP A 61 0.05 19.63 -7.39
C ASP A 61 -1.26 20.40 -7.17
N LYS A 62 -1.43 21.57 -7.80
CA LYS A 62 -2.68 22.34 -7.73
C LYS A 62 -3.86 21.58 -8.34
N PHE A 63 -3.67 20.95 -9.50
CA PHE A 63 -4.71 20.14 -10.13
C PHE A 63 -5.17 18.99 -9.24
N ASN A 64 -4.23 18.29 -8.59
CA ASN A 64 -4.54 17.18 -7.69
C ASN A 64 -5.26 17.63 -6.40
N LEU A 65 -5.19 18.92 -6.06
CA LEU A 65 -5.91 19.52 -4.95
C LEU A 65 -7.29 20.07 -5.35
N GLU A 66 -7.65 20.04 -6.63
CA GLU A 66 -8.96 20.50 -7.08
C GLU A 66 -10.08 19.65 -6.45
N PRO A 67 -11.21 20.27 -6.01
CA PRO A 67 -12.20 19.60 -5.19
C PRO A 67 -12.73 18.28 -5.78
N LEU A 68 -12.96 18.23 -7.09
CA LEU A 68 -13.42 17.02 -7.76
C LEU A 68 -12.35 15.90 -7.73
N ILE A 69 -11.08 16.24 -7.94
CA ILE A 69 -9.97 15.28 -8.05
C ILE A 69 -9.71 14.56 -6.73
N THR A 70 -9.95 15.24 -5.61
CA THR A 70 -9.76 14.64 -4.28
C THR A 70 -10.78 13.55 -3.93
N ARG A 71 -11.82 13.32 -4.74
CA ARG A 71 -12.91 12.36 -4.43
C ARG A 71 -12.56 10.95 -4.90
N ALA A 72 -12.77 9.97 -4.04
CA ALA A 72 -12.40 8.58 -4.32
C ALA A 72 -13.18 7.96 -5.50
N TRP A 73 -14.47 8.28 -5.64
CA TRP A 73 -15.27 7.86 -6.80
C TRP A 73 -14.68 8.38 -8.12
N VAL A 74 -14.10 9.57 -8.11
CA VAL A 74 -13.53 10.23 -9.30
C VAL A 74 -12.29 9.51 -9.81
N VAL A 75 -11.58 8.76 -8.96
CA VAL A 75 -10.45 7.91 -9.41
C VAL A 75 -10.92 6.91 -10.46
N GLN A 76 -12.05 6.22 -10.22
CA GLN A 76 -12.63 5.30 -11.18
C GLN A 76 -13.20 6.02 -12.42
N GLU A 77 -13.87 7.15 -12.22
CA GLU A 77 -14.43 7.93 -13.32
C GLU A 77 -13.34 8.40 -14.28
N ARG A 78 -12.20 8.84 -13.74
CA ARG A 78 -11.05 9.30 -14.50
C ARG A 78 -10.33 8.17 -15.22
N LEU A 79 -9.91 7.14 -14.49
CA LEU A 79 -9.10 6.04 -15.05
C LEU A 79 -9.86 5.16 -16.06
N LEU A 80 -11.19 5.16 -16.02
CA LEU A 80 -12.00 4.42 -16.98
C LEU A 80 -12.38 5.26 -18.21
N ALA A 81 -12.46 6.58 -18.09
CA ALA A 81 -12.82 7.44 -19.22
C ALA A 81 -11.68 7.47 -20.26
N PRO A 82 -11.99 7.39 -21.58
CA PRO A 82 -10.96 7.48 -22.60
C PRO A 82 -10.39 8.90 -22.76
N ARG A 83 -11.21 9.91 -22.47
CA ARG A 83 -10.93 11.35 -22.63
C ARG A 83 -11.71 12.16 -21.61
N ILE A 84 -11.11 13.20 -21.06
CA ILE A 84 -11.73 14.09 -20.09
C ILE A 84 -11.33 15.53 -20.40
N CYS A 85 -12.32 16.41 -20.41
CA CYS A 85 -12.13 17.85 -20.44
C CYS A 85 -12.42 18.40 -19.04
N HIS A 86 -11.36 18.81 -18.34
CA HIS A 86 -11.40 19.36 -17.00
C HIS A 86 -11.53 20.87 -17.04
N PHE A 87 -12.58 21.39 -16.43
CA PHE A 87 -12.77 22.81 -16.16
C PHE A 87 -12.27 23.11 -14.74
N THR A 88 -11.00 23.49 -14.61
CA THR A 88 -10.38 23.80 -13.32
C THR A 88 -10.64 25.24 -12.90
N ALA A 89 -10.13 25.65 -11.74
CA ALA A 89 -10.25 27.03 -11.27
C ALA A 89 -9.36 27.99 -12.09
N THR A 90 -8.42 27.47 -12.88
CA THR A 90 -7.41 28.27 -13.59
C THR A 90 -7.50 28.10 -15.10
N GLU A 91 -7.60 26.88 -15.62
CA GLU A 91 -7.57 26.59 -17.05
C GLU A 91 -8.38 25.35 -17.42
N VAL A 92 -8.70 25.22 -18.70
CA VAL A 92 -9.21 23.97 -19.26
C VAL A 92 -8.03 23.03 -19.52
N ILE A 93 -8.19 21.79 -19.06
CA ILE A 93 -7.21 20.72 -19.23
C ILE A 93 -7.85 19.58 -19.99
N TRP A 94 -7.15 19.09 -21.00
CA TRP A 94 -7.48 17.86 -21.70
C TRP A 94 -6.63 16.71 -21.15
N GLU A 95 -7.29 15.67 -20.69
CA GLU A 95 -6.68 14.41 -20.26
C GLU A 95 -7.18 13.29 -21.20
N CYS A 96 -6.28 12.53 -21.81
CA CYS A 96 -6.63 11.28 -22.48
C CYS A 96 -5.53 10.22 -22.32
N ASN A 97 -5.79 9.02 -22.83
CA ASN A 97 -4.85 7.90 -22.77
C ASN A 97 -3.56 8.08 -23.59
N GLU A 98 -3.46 9.15 -24.39
CA GLU A 98 -2.33 9.42 -25.28
C GLU A 98 -1.54 10.67 -24.86
N LEU A 99 -2.21 11.69 -24.34
CA LEU A 99 -1.58 12.96 -23.97
C LEU A 99 -2.42 13.70 -22.91
N TRP A 100 -1.76 14.63 -22.21
CA TRP A 100 -2.47 15.76 -21.63
C TRP A 100 -2.06 17.06 -22.32
N ALA A 101 -3.00 17.99 -22.39
CA ALA A 101 -2.80 19.34 -22.87
C ALA A 101 -3.56 20.32 -21.98
N CYS A 102 -3.15 21.58 -21.97
CA CYS A 102 -3.86 22.64 -21.27
C CYS A 102 -3.89 23.92 -22.13
N GLU A 103 -4.68 24.92 -21.72
CA GLU A 103 -4.84 26.17 -22.48
C GLU A 103 -3.48 26.84 -22.80
N ARG A 104 -2.52 26.74 -21.87
CA ARG A 104 -1.18 27.35 -22.02
C ARG A 104 -0.27 26.60 -22.99
N ILE A 105 -0.43 25.29 -23.07
CA ILE A 105 0.46 24.41 -23.84
C ILE A 105 -0.41 23.46 -24.69
N PRO A 106 -1.04 23.97 -25.77
CA PRO A 106 -1.89 23.17 -26.63
C PRO A 106 -1.04 22.26 -27.51
N GLY A 107 -1.17 20.94 -27.36
CA GLY A 107 -0.71 19.96 -28.35
C GLY A 107 0.73 19.42 -28.20
N THR A 108 1.50 19.83 -27.19
CA THR A 108 2.70 19.07 -26.79
C THR A 108 2.33 18.15 -25.64
N ALA A 109 2.54 16.84 -25.80
CA ALA A 109 2.48 15.92 -24.68
C ALA A 109 3.47 16.42 -23.61
N LEU A 110 2.97 16.86 -22.45
CA LEU A 110 3.82 17.02 -21.28
C LEU A 110 4.56 15.67 -21.10
N GLN A 111 5.86 15.65 -20.80
CA GLN A 111 6.51 14.34 -20.71
C GLN A 111 5.93 13.51 -19.55
N PRO A 112 5.84 12.16 -19.68
CA PRO A 112 5.33 11.24 -18.67
C PRO A 112 5.73 11.54 -17.22
N LYS A 113 6.97 12.00 -17.02
CA LYS A 113 7.57 12.33 -15.72
C LYS A 113 6.97 13.55 -15.00
N TYR A 114 6.14 14.35 -15.66
CA TYR A 114 5.53 15.55 -15.08
C TYR A 114 4.07 15.38 -14.69
N TYR A 115 3.44 14.22 -14.98
CA TYR A 115 2.00 14.03 -14.74
C TYR A 115 1.62 13.78 -13.28
N LEU A 116 2.55 13.37 -12.43
CA LEU A 116 2.39 13.24 -10.98
C LEU A 116 3.75 13.32 -10.29
N PRO A 117 3.99 14.30 -9.42
CA PRO A 117 5.07 14.22 -8.44
C PRO A 117 4.77 13.04 -7.50
N ASP A 118 5.82 12.30 -7.12
CA ASP A 118 5.86 11.23 -6.11
C ASP A 118 5.32 9.82 -6.43
N THR A 119 4.73 9.53 -7.60
CA THR A 119 4.15 8.16 -7.79
C THR A 119 4.89 7.22 -8.73
N ASN A 120 5.83 7.67 -9.58
CA ASN A 120 6.40 6.83 -10.66
C ASN A 120 5.33 6.04 -11.45
N LEU A 121 4.07 6.50 -11.40
CA LEU A 121 2.97 5.89 -12.13
C LEU A 121 3.23 6.22 -13.60
N PRO A 122 3.38 5.21 -14.49
CA PRO A 122 3.31 5.48 -15.92
C PRO A 122 1.94 6.12 -16.18
N SER A 123 1.97 7.42 -16.47
CA SER A 123 0.86 8.26 -16.98
C SER A 123 -0.51 7.58 -16.98
N HIS A 124 -1.20 7.55 -15.84
CA HIS A 124 -2.66 7.43 -15.65
C HIS A 124 -3.53 6.56 -16.56
N SER A 125 -2.96 5.63 -17.32
CA SER A 125 -3.71 4.91 -18.31
C SER A 125 -3.31 3.45 -18.33
N PHE A 126 -4.34 2.62 -18.30
CA PHE A 126 -4.29 1.26 -18.79
C PHE A 126 -3.64 1.16 -20.20
N SER A 127 -3.54 2.26 -20.97
CA SER A 127 -2.86 2.28 -22.27
C SER A 127 -1.35 2.01 -22.18
N SER A 128 -0.72 2.26 -21.03
CA SER A 128 0.68 1.88 -20.78
C SER A 128 0.84 0.39 -20.48
N LEU A 129 -0.26 -0.30 -20.11
CA LEU A 129 -0.27 -1.75 -19.94
C LEU A 129 -0.38 -2.42 -21.31
N SER A 130 0.75 -2.90 -21.80
CA SER A 130 0.80 -3.75 -23.00
C SER A 130 1.02 -5.19 -22.58
N LEU A 131 0.14 -6.10 -23.02
CA LEU A 131 0.34 -7.55 -22.88
C LEU A 131 1.58 -8.04 -23.67
N ASP A 132 2.03 -7.26 -24.64
CA ASP A 132 3.25 -7.54 -25.42
C ASP A 132 4.53 -7.08 -24.69
N SER A 133 4.41 -6.37 -23.56
CA SER A 133 5.57 -6.03 -22.72
C SER A 133 6.17 -7.33 -22.14
N PRO A 134 7.50 -7.54 -22.21
CA PRO A 134 8.13 -8.68 -21.56
C PRO A 134 7.93 -8.70 -20.03
N ASN A 135 7.58 -7.55 -19.44
CA ASN A 135 7.32 -7.38 -18.01
C ASN A 135 5.86 -7.01 -17.70
N TRP A 136 4.90 -7.37 -18.57
CA TRP A 136 3.50 -6.95 -18.47
C TRP A 136 2.86 -7.21 -17.10
N ASP A 137 3.17 -8.31 -16.42
CA ASP A 137 2.64 -8.62 -15.08
C ASP A 137 3.18 -7.65 -14.04
N LEU A 138 4.47 -7.31 -14.09
CA LEU A 138 5.09 -6.31 -13.22
C LEU A 138 4.50 -4.92 -13.47
N ASP A 139 4.34 -4.54 -14.74
CA ASP A 139 3.76 -3.26 -15.13
C ASP A 139 2.32 -3.15 -14.63
N ALA A 140 1.51 -4.21 -14.79
CA ALA A 140 0.14 -4.27 -14.29
C ALA A 140 0.06 -4.19 -12.76
N ARG A 141 0.92 -4.91 -12.03
CA ARG A 141 0.94 -4.86 -10.56
C ARG A 141 1.42 -3.51 -10.03
N ASN A 142 2.42 -2.89 -10.67
CA ASN A 142 2.84 -1.52 -10.37
C ASN A 142 1.72 -0.51 -10.60
N CYS A 143 0.97 -0.67 -11.70
CA CYS A 143 -0.21 0.13 -11.98
C CYS A 143 -1.24 0.01 -10.84
N TRP A 144 -1.57 -1.21 -10.39
CA TRP A 144 -2.47 -1.41 -9.25
C TRP A 144 -1.97 -0.71 -7.98
N VAL A 145 -0.67 -0.81 -7.68
CA VAL A 145 -0.10 -0.16 -6.49
C VAL A 145 -0.25 1.35 -6.54
N GLY A 146 0.06 1.99 -7.66
CA GLY A 146 -0.14 3.43 -7.74
C GLY A 146 -1.62 3.83 -7.75
N ILE A 147 -2.51 3.02 -8.31
CA ILE A 147 -3.97 3.23 -8.19
C ILE A 147 -4.40 3.22 -6.72
N VAL A 148 -3.98 2.21 -5.95
CA VAL A 148 -4.30 2.12 -4.51
C VAL A 148 -3.68 3.27 -3.72
N HIS A 149 -2.45 3.68 -4.05
CA HIS A 149 -1.81 4.85 -3.43
C HIS A 149 -2.65 6.13 -3.62
N VAL A 150 -3.13 6.42 -4.84
CA VAL A 150 -3.98 7.60 -5.10
C VAL A 150 -5.37 7.45 -4.47
N TYR A 151 -5.97 6.27 -4.61
CA TYR A 151 -7.32 6.00 -4.14
C TYR A 151 -7.44 6.04 -2.61
N SER A 152 -6.48 5.45 -1.90
CA SER A 152 -6.55 5.29 -0.44
C SER A 152 -6.64 6.62 0.31
N LYS A 153 -5.91 7.64 -0.15
CA LYS A 153 -5.89 9.01 0.38
C LYS A 153 -7.02 9.92 -0.15
N SER A 154 -7.84 9.43 -1.08
CA SER A 154 -8.97 10.18 -1.64
C SER A 154 -10.18 10.16 -0.68
N ASN A 155 -11.00 11.21 -0.76
CA ASN A 155 -12.15 11.46 0.11
C ASN A 155 -13.36 10.62 -0.30
N LEU A 156 -13.95 9.92 0.68
CA LEU A 156 -15.24 9.22 0.55
C LEU A 156 -16.26 9.89 1.46
N THR A 157 -17.41 10.27 0.90
CA THR A 157 -18.56 10.75 1.70
C THR A 157 -19.16 9.61 2.54
N ARG A 158 -19.12 8.38 2.00
CA ARG A 158 -19.60 7.16 2.68
C ARG A 158 -18.47 6.14 2.69
N GLU A 159 -17.98 5.81 3.88
CA GLU A 159 -16.89 4.84 4.03
C GLU A 159 -17.26 3.46 3.48
N THR A 160 -18.53 3.08 3.52
CA THR A 160 -19.02 1.80 2.97
C THR A 160 -18.88 1.67 1.46
N ASP A 161 -18.64 2.77 0.74
CA ASP A 161 -18.37 2.75 -0.69
C ASP A 161 -16.91 2.36 -1.02
N ARG A 162 -16.06 2.10 -0.02
CA ARG A 162 -14.60 1.89 -0.20
C ARG A 162 -14.23 0.82 -1.22
N LEU A 163 -14.95 -0.30 -1.31
CA LEU A 163 -14.69 -1.32 -2.33
C LEU A 163 -15.51 -1.07 -3.61
N ALA A 164 -16.71 -0.50 -3.48
CA ALA A 164 -17.57 -0.21 -4.62
C ALA A 164 -16.96 0.86 -5.55
N ALA A 165 -16.36 1.90 -4.99
CA ALA A 165 -15.82 3.05 -5.72
C ALA A 165 -14.55 2.75 -6.53
N ILE A 166 -13.87 1.62 -6.26
CA ILE A 166 -12.71 1.15 -7.04
C ILE A 166 -13.04 -0.08 -7.91
N SER A 167 -14.23 -0.66 -7.78
CA SER A 167 -14.56 -1.99 -8.30
C SER A 167 -14.49 -2.13 -9.82
N GLY A 168 -14.81 -1.08 -10.58
CA GLY A 168 -14.70 -1.07 -12.04
C GLY A 168 -13.25 -1.08 -12.51
N ILE A 169 -12.36 -0.40 -11.79
CA ILE A 169 -10.92 -0.51 -12.03
C ILE A 169 -10.45 -1.92 -11.69
N ALA A 170 -10.87 -2.46 -10.54
CA ALA A 170 -10.52 -3.82 -10.12
C ALA A 170 -10.95 -4.87 -11.16
N ARG A 171 -12.18 -4.82 -11.70
CA ARG A 171 -12.62 -5.73 -12.76
C ARG A 171 -11.79 -5.61 -14.04
N LYS A 172 -11.45 -4.38 -14.44
CA LYS A 172 -10.59 -4.15 -15.61
C LYS A 172 -9.18 -4.72 -15.38
N MET A 173 -8.58 -4.47 -14.22
CA MET A 173 -7.28 -5.04 -13.82
C MET A 173 -7.33 -6.57 -13.73
N GLN A 174 -8.44 -7.13 -13.24
CA GLN A 174 -8.64 -8.57 -13.17
C GLN A 174 -8.53 -9.23 -14.55
N GLY A 175 -9.13 -8.61 -15.57
CA GLY A 175 -9.04 -9.06 -16.96
C GLY A 175 -7.61 -8.99 -17.53
N PHE A 176 -6.79 -8.04 -17.08
CA PHE A 176 -5.38 -7.94 -17.47
C PHE A 176 -4.48 -8.93 -16.73
N LEU A 177 -4.63 -9.04 -15.41
CA LEU A 177 -3.79 -9.87 -14.55
C LEU A 177 -4.14 -11.36 -14.62
N GLY A 178 -5.38 -11.70 -14.96
CA GLY A 178 -5.87 -13.08 -14.88
C GLY A 178 -5.85 -13.64 -13.45
N ASP A 179 -5.95 -12.77 -12.44
CA ASP A 179 -5.87 -13.09 -11.03
C ASP A 179 -7.25 -12.94 -10.35
N ASP A 180 -7.46 -13.53 -9.18
CA ASP A 180 -8.68 -13.35 -8.41
C ASP A 180 -8.58 -12.12 -7.52
N TYR A 181 -9.59 -11.25 -7.59
CA TYR A 181 -9.69 -10.10 -6.72
C TYR A 181 -10.32 -10.45 -5.37
N LEU A 182 -9.63 -10.12 -4.28
CA LEU A 182 -10.00 -10.44 -2.89
C LEU A 182 -10.04 -9.16 -2.05
N ALA A 183 -11.19 -8.48 -2.05
CA ALA A 183 -11.47 -7.30 -1.20
C ALA A 183 -10.35 -6.23 -1.22
N GLY A 184 -9.74 -5.92 -2.37
CA GLY A 184 -8.61 -4.98 -2.46
C GLY A 184 -7.27 -5.62 -2.80
N MET A 185 -7.16 -6.92 -2.61
CA MET A 185 -5.94 -7.71 -2.83
C MET A 185 -6.08 -8.60 -4.06
N TRP A 186 -4.95 -9.15 -4.54
CA TRP A 186 -4.94 -10.20 -5.56
C TRP A 186 -4.56 -11.55 -4.93
N ARG A 187 -5.11 -12.66 -5.44
CA ARG A 187 -4.86 -13.99 -4.86
C ARG A 187 -3.42 -14.45 -5.07
N GLN A 188 -2.83 -14.23 -6.24
CA GLN A 188 -1.43 -14.62 -6.46
C GLN A 188 -0.49 -13.77 -5.60
N ASN A 189 0.52 -14.41 -5.00
CA ASN A 189 1.52 -13.75 -4.18
C ASN A 189 0.92 -12.94 -3.00
N LEU A 190 -0.25 -13.36 -2.50
CA LEU A 190 -0.98 -12.65 -1.45
C LEU A 190 -0.12 -12.43 -0.20
N GLU A 191 0.77 -13.37 0.15
CA GLU A 191 1.67 -13.24 1.29
C GLU A 191 2.48 -11.95 1.24
N TYR A 192 3.02 -11.59 0.08
CA TYR A 192 3.78 -10.35 -0.10
C TYR A 192 2.90 -9.11 -0.06
N GLN A 193 1.67 -9.23 -0.54
CA GLN A 193 0.72 -8.13 -0.48
C GLN A 193 0.23 -7.88 0.97
N LEU A 194 0.23 -8.90 1.85
CA LEU A 194 -0.04 -8.72 3.27
C LEU A 194 0.98 -7.79 3.94
N ILE A 195 2.10 -7.46 3.33
CA ILE A 195 3.12 -6.58 3.92
C ILE A 195 2.80 -5.08 3.64
N TRP A 196 1.55 -4.75 3.29
CA TRP A 196 1.11 -3.36 3.14
C TRP A 196 1.24 -2.56 4.44
N SER A 197 1.40 -1.24 4.33
CA SER A 197 1.43 -0.34 5.48
C SER A 197 0.76 0.97 5.16
N ILE A 198 0.55 1.81 6.15
CA ILE A 198 0.18 3.21 5.95
C ILE A 198 1.44 4.09 5.87
N ASN A 199 1.37 5.23 5.19
CA ASN A 199 2.49 6.16 5.09
C ASN A 199 2.69 6.93 6.42
N PRO A 200 3.76 6.65 7.20
CA PRO A 200 3.94 7.26 8.51
C PRO A 200 4.33 8.74 8.42
N ILE A 201 4.90 9.19 7.29
CA ILE A 201 5.34 10.58 7.11
C ILE A 201 4.13 11.51 6.99
N GLU A 202 3.12 11.10 6.23
CA GLU A 202 1.91 11.91 6.03
C GLU A 202 1.07 12.03 7.31
N MET A 203 1.08 10.98 8.15
CA MET A 203 0.47 11.03 9.49
C MET A 203 1.22 11.96 10.44
N THR A 204 2.55 11.83 10.54
CA THR A 204 3.37 12.61 11.47
C THR A 204 3.44 14.10 11.11
N ARG A 205 3.23 14.45 9.84
CA ARG A 205 3.11 15.85 9.38
C ARG A 205 1.72 16.46 9.57
N ASN A 206 0.78 15.75 10.22
CA ASN A 206 -0.63 16.14 10.38
C ASN A 206 -1.32 16.53 9.07
N LYS A 207 -0.85 16.00 7.94
CA LYS A 207 -1.46 16.29 6.63
C LYS A 207 -2.72 15.45 6.41
N LEU A 208 -2.77 14.27 7.01
CA LEU A 208 -3.92 13.37 7.00
C LEU A 208 -4.39 13.08 8.43
N PRO A 209 -5.71 12.86 8.63
CA PRO A 209 -6.21 12.41 9.93
C PRO A 209 -5.62 11.04 10.30
N PRO A 210 -5.61 10.67 11.60
CA PRO A 210 -5.20 9.33 12.01
C PRO A 210 -6.01 8.26 11.27
N SER A 211 -5.34 7.18 10.86
CA SER A 211 -6.01 6.05 10.21
C SER A 211 -7.00 5.39 11.16
N THR A 212 -8.20 5.08 10.68
CA THR A 212 -9.25 4.44 11.47
C THR A 212 -9.91 3.29 10.71
N ARG A 213 -10.62 2.43 11.45
CA ARG A 213 -11.57 1.48 10.85
C ARG A 213 -12.97 1.97 11.12
N SER A 214 -13.83 1.85 10.12
CA SER A 214 -15.25 2.14 10.30
C SER A 214 -15.86 1.24 11.38
N PRO A 215 -16.83 1.74 12.17
CA PRO A 215 -17.65 0.88 13.04
C PRO A 215 -18.47 -0.14 12.24
N GLN A 216 -18.77 0.16 10.97
CA GLN A 216 -19.45 -0.76 10.06
C GLN A 216 -18.40 -1.63 9.35
N TYR A 217 -18.74 -2.89 9.11
CA TYR A 217 -17.87 -3.78 8.35
C TYR A 217 -17.75 -3.31 6.89
N ILE A 218 -16.52 -3.14 6.42
CA ILE A 218 -16.20 -2.73 5.04
C ILE A 218 -15.41 -3.82 4.31
N ALA A 219 -14.36 -4.33 4.98
CA ALA A 219 -13.43 -5.31 4.45
C ALA A 219 -12.72 -6.00 5.63
N PRO A 220 -12.22 -7.23 5.44
CA PRO A 220 -11.50 -7.96 6.48
C PRO A 220 -10.14 -7.31 6.79
N THR A 221 -9.64 -7.51 8.00
CA THR A 221 -8.53 -6.69 8.53
C THR A 221 -7.19 -6.92 7.83
N TRP A 222 -7.03 -8.04 7.12
CA TRP A 222 -5.86 -8.34 6.29
C TRP A 222 -5.83 -7.54 4.98
N SER A 223 -6.95 -6.97 4.53
CA SER A 223 -7.01 -6.12 3.33
C SER A 223 -6.67 -4.67 3.67
N TRP A 224 -5.98 -3.94 2.78
CA TRP A 224 -5.78 -2.49 2.95
C TRP A 224 -7.10 -1.70 2.89
N ALA A 225 -8.15 -2.23 2.26
CA ALA A 225 -9.44 -1.55 2.13
C ALA A 225 -10.21 -1.43 3.46
N SER A 226 -9.68 -2.06 4.50
CA SER A 226 -10.27 -2.10 5.83
C SER A 226 -9.88 -0.90 6.71
N VAL A 227 -9.10 0.05 6.18
CA VAL A 227 -8.71 1.31 6.82
C VAL A 227 -9.08 2.54 5.98
N ASN A 228 -9.38 3.64 6.67
CA ASN A 228 -9.83 4.92 6.09
C ASN A 228 -8.91 6.08 6.50
N GLY A 229 -8.96 7.16 5.71
CA GLY A 229 -8.32 8.45 6.04
C GLY A 229 -6.80 8.44 5.96
N THR A 230 -6.21 7.51 5.20
CA THR A 230 -4.76 7.31 5.17
C THR A 230 -4.26 6.94 3.78
N GLU A 231 -2.97 7.19 3.54
CA GLU A 231 -2.28 6.74 2.36
C GLU A 231 -1.73 5.33 2.58
N VAL A 232 -2.21 4.39 1.75
CA VAL A 232 -1.76 3.00 1.76
C VAL A 232 -0.55 2.84 0.85
N ILE A 233 0.49 2.18 1.38
CA ILE A 233 1.67 1.75 0.67
C ILE A 233 1.57 0.24 0.46
N LEU A 234 1.43 -0.17 -0.80
CA LEU A 234 1.57 -1.58 -1.20
C LEU A 234 3.02 -1.84 -1.64
N SER A 235 3.54 -3.02 -1.31
CA SER A 235 4.91 -3.36 -1.70
C SER A 235 4.94 -4.20 -2.98
N VAL A 236 5.46 -3.64 -4.07
CA VAL A 236 5.70 -4.39 -5.33
C VAL A 236 7.05 -5.07 -5.35
N ALA A 237 8.04 -4.50 -4.64
CA ALA A 237 9.43 -4.99 -4.60
C ALA A 237 9.57 -6.46 -4.12
N TRP A 238 8.54 -6.99 -3.48
CA TRP A 238 8.47 -8.37 -2.99
C TRP A 238 7.70 -9.34 -3.90
N THR A 239 6.86 -8.82 -4.79
CA THR A 239 5.89 -9.66 -5.54
C THR A 239 6.54 -10.43 -6.69
N LEU A 240 7.69 -9.97 -7.20
CA LEU A 240 8.36 -10.59 -8.35
C LEU A 240 9.88 -10.60 -8.18
N SER A 241 10.38 -11.55 -7.40
CA SER A 241 11.79 -11.97 -7.47
C SER A 241 12.08 -12.86 -8.70
N SER A 242 11.25 -12.80 -9.74
CA SER A 242 11.56 -13.40 -11.05
C SER A 242 12.60 -12.60 -11.83
N ILE A 243 12.97 -11.39 -11.37
CA ILE A 243 14.20 -10.76 -11.83
C ILE A 243 15.34 -11.24 -10.93
N GLU A 244 16.03 -12.28 -11.37
CA GLU A 244 17.26 -12.87 -10.81
C GLU A 244 18.44 -11.87 -10.70
N THR A 245 18.23 -10.56 -10.82
CA THR A 245 19.33 -9.58 -10.99
C THR A 245 19.85 -8.96 -9.71
N SER A 246 19.37 -9.35 -8.54
CA SER A 246 20.01 -8.95 -7.28
C SER A 246 20.09 -10.16 -6.35
N GLY A 247 21.29 -10.76 -6.28
CA GLY A 247 21.64 -11.97 -5.55
C GLY A 247 21.55 -11.87 -4.02
N GLY A 248 20.48 -11.29 -3.48
CA GLY A 248 20.14 -11.34 -2.06
C GLY A 248 19.26 -12.54 -1.75
N ASP A 249 19.56 -13.26 -0.67
CA ASP A 249 18.73 -14.34 -0.14
C ASP A 249 17.36 -13.78 0.32
N LYS A 250 16.31 -13.95 -0.50
CA LYS A 250 14.91 -13.68 -0.12
C LYS A 250 14.24 -14.98 0.32
N ALA A 251 13.55 -14.96 1.46
CA ALA A 251 12.82 -16.11 1.99
C ALA A 251 11.42 -15.70 2.47
N LEU A 252 10.42 -16.49 2.08
CA LEU A 252 9.06 -16.39 2.61
C LEU A 252 8.94 -17.27 3.86
N LEU A 253 8.45 -16.69 4.95
CA LEU A 253 8.36 -17.31 6.28
C LEU A 253 6.93 -17.71 6.67
N ALA A 254 5.96 -17.29 5.87
CA ALA A 254 4.54 -17.62 6.04
C ALA A 254 3.95 -18.14 4.73
N GLN A 255 2.81 -18.81 4.82
CA GLN A 255 2.12 -19.37 3.65
C GLN A 255 0.61 -19.16 3.81
N VAL A 256 -0.04 -18.57 2.81
CA VAL A 256 -1.51 -18.56 2.73
C VAL A 256 -1.97 -19.98 2.46
N ILE A 257 -2.76 -20.54 3.38
CA ILE A 257 -3.36 -21.87 3.23
C ILE A 257 -4.68 -21.76 2.46
N ASP A 258 -5.49 -20.77 2.83
CA ASP A 258 -6.82 -20.54 2.27
C ASP A 258 -7.24 -19.10 2.52
N VAL A 259 -8.06 -18.55 1.63
CA VAL A 259 -8.56 -17.19 1.71
C VAL A 259 -9.89 -17.09 0.98
N GLY A 260 -10.85 -16.45 1.63
CA GLY A 260 -12.21 -16.29 1.13
C GLY A 260 -12.79 -14.93 1.49
N VAL A 261 -13.67 -14.45 0.62
CA VAL A 261 -14.42 -13.22 0.79
C VAL A 261 -15.87 -13.51 0.40
N THR A 262 -16.81 -13.13 1.25
CA THR A 262 -18.25 -13.20 0.96
C THR A 262 -18.66 -11.91 0.26
N PRO A 263 -19.05 -11.95 -1.03
CA PRO A 263 -19.54 -10.77 -1.71
C PRO A 263 -20.91 -10.37 -1.13
N ALA A 264 -21.17 -9.07 -0.99
CA ALA A 264 -22.53 -8.62 -0.72
C ALA A 264 -23.41 -8.80 -1.96
N ASN A 265 -24.73 -8.63 -1.78
CA ASN A 265 -25.76 -8.72 -2.83
C ASN A 265 -25.45 -7.97 -4.14
N ASN A 266 -24.53 -6.99 -4.13
CA ASN A 266 -23.86 -6.47 -5.32
C ASN A 266 -22.39 -6.91 -5.30
N ALA A 267 -21.91 -7.51 -6.39
CA ALA A 267 -20.62 -8.21 -6.59
C ALA A 267 -19.30 -7.46 -6.23
N THR A 268 -19.38 -6.31 -5.56
CA THR A 268 -18.29 -5.36 -5.32
C THR A 268 -18.20 -4.87 -3.86
N LEU A 269 -19.05 -5.40 -2.99
CA LEU A 269 -19.07 -5.16 -1.55
C LEU A 269 -18.62 -6.44 -0.84
N CYS A 270 -18.00 -6.31 0.34
CA CYS A 270 -17.55 -7.44 1.16
C CYS A 270 -18.40 -7.50 2.42
N GLU A 271 -19.08 -8.61 2.67
CA GLU A 271 -19.88 -8.83 3.91
C GLU A 271 -19.07 -9.54 5.00
N ASP A 272 -18.18 -10.44 4.60
CA ASP A 272 -17.25 -11.15 5.49
C ASP A 272 -16.01 -11.59 4.71
N GLY A 273 -14.96 -11.95 5.41
CA GLY A 273 -13.75 -12.49 4.81
C GLY A 273 -12.84 -13.13 5.84
N PHE A 274 -12.09 -14.13 5.40
CA PHE A 274 -11.14 -14.85 6.23
C PHE A 274 -9.85 -15.12 5.47
N LEU A 275 -8.76 -15.18 6.23
CA LEU A 275 -7.45 -15.59 5.74
C LEU A 275 -6.87 -16.63 6.69
N HIS A 276 -6.64 -17.84 6.19
CA HIS A 276 -5.92 -18.88 6.92
C HIS A 276 -4.44 -18.81 6.57
N LEU A 277 -3.62 -18.44 7.55
CA LEU A 277 -2.18 -18.25 7.39
C LEU A 277 -1.42 -19.29 8.21
N ARG A 278 -0.45 -19.95 7.57
CA ARG A 278 0.59 -20.71 8.28
C ARG A 278 1.77 -19.77 8.53
N CYS A 279 2.08 -19.48 9.78
CA CYS A 279 3.19 -18.58 10.11
C CYS A 279 3.82 -18.89 11.47
N PHE A 280 4.95 -18.24 11.77
CA PHE A 280 5.45 -18.15 13.13
C PHE A 280 4.67 -17.08 13.90
N LEU A 281 4.55 -17.26 15.22
CA LEU A 281 3.94 -16.28 16.12
C LEU A 281 4.93 -15.96 17.23
N ILE A 282 5.28 -14.68 17.35
CA ILE A 282 6.19 -14.18 18.38
C ILE A 282 5.41 -13.20 19.25
N PRO A 283 5.14 -13.52 20.53
CA PRO A 283 4.42 -12.61 21.43
C PRO A 283 5.28 -11.39 21.75
N VAL A 284 4.69 -10.21 21.71
CA VAL A 284 5.39 -8.94 21.94
C VAL A 284 4.58 -8.05 22.86
N THR A 285 5.26 -7.18 23.60
CA THR A 285 4.64 -6.22 24.51
C THR A 285 4.93 -4.80 24.02
N PRO A 286 3.93 -3.92 23.93
CA PRO A 286 4.14 -2.52 23.51
C PRO A 286 4.92 -1.77 24.60
N ARG A 287 6.02 -1.10 24.23
CA ARG A 287 6.78 -0.19 25.11
C ARG A 287 6.26 1.23 25.03
N SER A 288 6.03 1.70 23.81
CA SER A 288 5.43 2.99 23.52
C SER A 288 4.53 2.88 22.28
N LEU A 289 3.48 3.69 22.26
CA LEU A 289 2.52 3.76 21.17
C LEU A 289 2.24 5.23 20.88
N THR A 290 2.24 5.56 19.60
CA THR A 290 1.70 6.79 19.04
C THR A 290 0.55 6.42 18.10
N ASP A 291 -0.10 7.42 17.51
CA ASP A 291 -1.17 7.21 16.54
C ASP A 291 -0.72 6.49 15.26
N ALA A 292 0.58 6.48 14.96
CA ALA A 292 1.12 5.92 13.72
C ALA A 292 2.17 4.80 13.95
N THR A 293 2.83 4.79 15.11
CA THR A 293 3.96 3.89 15.37
C THR A 293 3.89 3.25 16.74
N CYS A 294 4.39 2.02 16.85
CA CYS A 294 4.58 1.35 18.13
C CYS A 294 6.01 0.82 18.24
N ILE A 295 6.65 1.05 19.39
CA ILE A 295 7.91 0.40 19.73
C ILE A 295 7.56 -0.84 20.53
N LEU A 296 7.92 -2.00 19.98
CA LEU A 296 7.69 -3.28 20.63
C LEU A 296 8.89 -3.72 21.45
N GLN A 297 8.61 -4.37 22.56
CA GLN A 297 9.56 -5.12 23.36
C GLN A 297 9.26 -6.61 23.24
N TYR A 298 10.32 -7.39 23.23
CA TYR A 298 10.28 -8.82 23.43
C TYR A 298 11.04 -9.15 24.71
N ASN A 299 10.54 -10.12 25.48
CA ASN A 299 11.10 -10.45 26.79
C ASN A 299 12.50 -11.03 26.64
N ASN A 300 13.50 -10.19 26.87
CA ASN A 300 14.88 -10.61 27.12
C ASN A 300 15.01 -10.81 28.63
N GLY A 301 15.03 -12.06 29.09
CA GLY A 301 15.41 -12.35 30.46
C GLY A 301 16.72 -11.63 30.80
N GLU A 302 16.63 -10.72 31.77
CA GLU A 302 17.73 -10.04 32.46
C GLU A 302 18.65 -9.10 31.66
N PHE A 303 18.21 -7.96 31.11
CA PHE A 303 19.14 -6.81 30.84
C PHE A 303 18.44 -5.43 30.83
N GLN A 304 19.25 -4.37 31.04
CA GLN A 304 18.88 -2.97 31.31
C GLN A 304 18.15 -2.26 30.14
N GLN A 305 17.37 -1.23 30.49
CA GLN A 305 16.42 -0.46 29.67
C GLN A 305 16.97 0.27 28.41
N GLU A 306 18.26 0.18 28.09
CA GLU A 306 18.97 1.13 27.20
C GLU A 306 19.52 0.58 25.87
N GLU A 307 19.50 -0.73 25.60
CA GLU A 307 19.91 -1.29 24.29
C GLU A 307 18.79 -2.14 23.69
N ILE A 308 17.73 -1.49 23.19
CA ILE A 308 16.58 -2.20 22.59
C ILE A 308 16.57 -1.97 21.08
N PRO A 309 16.65 -3.03 20.27
CA PRO A 309 16.60 -2.90 18.83
C PRO A 309 15.29 -2.31 18.34
N PHE A 310 15.40 -1.49 17.30
CA PHE A 310 14.28 -0.78 16.71
C PHE A 310 13.44 -1.74 15.86
N CYS A 311 12.50 -2.44 16.49
CA CYS A 311 11.34 -2.98 15.77
C CYS A 311 10.42 -1.80 15.45
N PHE A 312 10.58 -1.22 14.26
CA PHE A 312 9.70 -0.17 13.79
C PHE A 312 8.38 -0.83 13.40
N THR A 313 7.31 -0.44 14.07
CA THR A 313 5.99 -0.85 13.65
C THR A 313 5.18 0.35 13.21
N THR A 314 4.44 0.14 12.13
CA THR A 314 3.40 1.05 11.71
C THR A 314 2.08 0.46 12.18
N VAL A 315 1.34 1.23 12.97
CA VAL A 315 0.01 0.81 13.42
C VAL A 315 -0.98 1.32 12.39
N ASP A 316 -1.70 0.39 11.76
CA ASP A 316 -2.59 0.71 10.64
C ASP A 316 -3.86 1.46 11.10
N THR A 317 -4.13 1.51 12.41
CA THR A 317 -5.38 2.05 12.99
C THR A 317 -5.14 2.68 14.35
N LEU A 318 -5.87 3.76 14.67
CA LEU A 318 -5.84 4.35 16.00
C LEU A 318 -6.15 3.32 17.10
N ILE A 319 -5.21 3.11 18.01
CA ILE A 319 -5.35 2.25 19.19
C ILE A 319 -5.51 3.14 20.41
N THR A 320 -6.68 3.11 21.04
CA THR A 320 -7.03 4.01 22.14
C THR A 320 -6.70 3.46 23.53
N ASN A 321 -6.53 2.14 23.69
CA ASN A 321 -6.17 1.52 24.97
C ASN A 321 -5.25 0.32 24.75
N LEU A 322 -3.99 0.41 25.21
CA LEU A 322 -2.99 -0.65 25.06
C LEU A 322 -3.26 -1.89 25.92
N GLU A 323 -3.88 -1.72 27.09
CA GLU A 323 -4.08 -2.80 28.07
C GLU A 323 -5.08 -3.86 27.58
N ASP A 324 -5.90 -3.52 26.60
CA ASP A 324 -6.85 -4.43 25.97
C ASP A 324 -6.23 -5.37 24.93
N PHE A 325 -4.97 -5.12 24.52
CA PHE A 325 -4.37 -5.79 23.38
C PHE A 325 -3.13 -6.59 23.77
N SER A 326 -3.18 -7.89 23.50
CA SER A 326 -1.98 -8.72 23.40
C SER A 326 -1.52 -8.72 21.94
N PHE A 327 -0.25 -8.42 21.71
CA PHE A 327 0.31 -8.30 20.37
C PHE A 327 1.19 -9.51 20.01
N TRP A 328 1.16 -9.87 18.74
CA TRP A 328 2.04 -10.87 18.15
C TRP A 328 2.64 -10.36 16.85
N CYS A 329 3.91 -10.63 16.64
CA CYS A 329 4.55 -10.50 15.34
C CYS A 329 4.42 -11.82 14.58
N ALA A 330 3.95 -11.75 13.34
CA ALA A 330 3.92 -12.86 12.38
C ALA A 330 4.87 -12.56 11.20
N PRO A 331 6.12 -13.03 11.24
CA PRO A 331 7.08 -12.83 10.15
C PRO A 331 6.56 -13.37 8.81
N ILE A 332 6.64 -12.56 7.77
CA ILE A 332 6.19 -12.90 6.42
C ILE A 332 7.39 -13.05 5.49
N SER A 333 8.30 -12.08 5.47
CA SER A 333 9.44 -12.05 4.56
C SER A 333 10.74 -11.74 5.28
N HIS A 334 11.81 -12.36 4.80
CA HIS A 334 13.18 -12.11 5.23
C HIS A 334 14.04 -11.87 3.99
N HIS A 335 14.89 -10.85 4.04
CA HIS A 335 15.86 -10.61 2.97
C HIS A 335 17.17 -10.02 3.46
N ARG A 336 18.20 -10.20 2.64
CA ARG A 336 19.50 -9.53 2.79
C ARG A 336 19.70 -8.54 1.66
N LEU A 337 20.15 -7.35 2.01
CA LEU A 337 20.47 -6.34 1.01
C LEU A 337 21.76 -6.70 0.29
N SER A 338 21.79 -6.54 -1.02
CA SER A 338 23.01 -6.75 -1.82
C SER A 338 24.10 -5.73 -1.48
N SER A 339 23.72 -4.52 -1.05
CA SER A 339 24.61 -3.44 -0.66
C SER A 339 25.27 -3.66 0.71
N ASP A 340 24.62 -4.42 1.59
CA ASP A 340 25.15 -4.83 2.89
C ASP A 340 24.65 -6.24 3.25
N PRO A 341 25.42 -7.29 2.94
CA PRO A 341 25.04 -8.68 3.20
C PRO A 341 24.91 -9.03 4.69
N LYS A 342 25.45 -8.20 5.59
CA LYS A 342 25.32 -8.40 7.04
C LYS A 342 23.97 -7.89 7.53
N SER A 343 23.48 -6.80 6.94
CA SER A 343 22.17 -6.25 7.23
C SER A 343 21.06 -7.20 6.80
N THR A 344 20.33 -7.70 7.80
CA THR A 344 19.18 -8.57 7.61
C THR A 344 17.91 -7.80 7.90
N TYR A 345 16.93 -7.93 7.01
CA TYR A 345 15.66 -7.24 7.14
C TYR A 345 14.51 -8.24 7.17
N LEU A 346 13.74 -8.19 8.26
CA LEU A 346 12.60 -9.04 8.53
C LEU A 346 11.34 -8.19 8.55
N GLN A 347 10.34 -8.55 7.76
CA GLN A 347 9.03 -7.89 7.79
C GLN A 347 7.92 -8.88 8.10
N GLY A 348 6.88 -8.40 8.73
CA GLY A 348 5.68 -9.18 8.89
C GLY A 348 4.54 -8.42 9.55
N LEU A 349 3.53 -9.17 9.96
CA LEU A 349 2.29 -8.60 10.45
C LEU A 349 2.38 -8.33 11.95
N LEU A 350 1.87 -7.17 12.37
CA LEU A 350 1.49 -6.94 13.75
C LEU A 350 0.04 -7.39 13.93
N LEU A 351 -0.17 -8.37 14.81
CA LEU A 351 -1.46 -9.01 15.05
C LEU A 351 -1.93 -8.76 16.48
N CYS A 352 -3.24 -8.58 16.65
CA CYS A 352 -3.93 -8.67 17.94
C CYS A 352 -4.80 -9.91 17.97
N ARG A 353 -4.73 -10.66 19.07
CA ARG A 353 -5.57 -11.85 19.25
C ARG A 353 -6.99 -11.47 19.66
N HIS A 354 -7.98 -12.20 19.14
CA HIS A 354 -9.36 -12.07 19.54
C HIS A 354 -9.56 -12.57 20.98
N LYS A 355 -10.42 -11.92 21.79
CA LYS A 355 -10.61 -12.28 23.21
C LYS A 355 -11.20 -13.69 23.40
N SER A 356 -12.04 -14.16 22.46
CA SER A 356 -12.77 -15.44 22.57
C SER A 356 -12.18 -16.60 21.75
N ASP A 357 -11.26 -16.35 20.82
CA ASP A 357 -10.67 -17.38 19.96
C ASP A 357 -9.15 -17.19 19.90
N TRP A 358 -8.43 -18.22 20.36
CA TRP A 358 -7.00 -18.18 20.59
C TRP A 358 -6.16 -18.26 19.31
N LEU A 359 -6.74 -18.65 18.17
CA LEU A 359 -6.10 -18.64 16.84
C LEU A 359 -6.73 -17.66 15.86
N CYS A 360 -7.73 -16.90 16.29
CA CYS A 360 -8.26 -15.81 15.51
C CYS A 360 -7.54 -14.51 15.87
N PHE A 361 -7.02 -13.85 14.86
CA PHE A 361 -6.30 -12.60 14.98
C PHE A 361 -6.94 -11.52 14.11
N ARG A 362 -6.72 -10.28 14.52
CA ARG A 362 -6.94 -9.08 13.74
C ARG A 362 -5.58 -8.51 13.36
N ARG A 363 -5.43 -8.08 12.11
CA ARG A 363 -4.24 -7.33 11.68
C ARG A 363 -4.34 -5.89 12.18
N CYS A 364 -3.28 -5.45 12.86
CA CYS A 364 -3.18 -4.11 13.45
C CYS A 364 -2.06 -3.26 12.85
N GLY A 365 -1.17 -3.85 12.06
CA GLY A 365 -0.02 -3.12 11.57
C GLY A 365 0.97 -3.96 10.79
N LEU A 366 2.06 -3.30 10.44
CA LEU A 366 3.28 -3.89 9.92
C LEU A 366 4.38 -3.76 10.98
N PHE A 367 5.23 -4.78 11.12
CA PHE A 367 6.52 -4.63 11.78
C PHE A 367 7.66 -4.84 10.79
N SER A 368 8.73 -4.08 11.00
CA SER A 368 10.00 -4.24 10.33
C SER A 368 11.11 -4.28 11.38
N LEU A 369 11.96 -5.30 11.30
CA LEU A 369 13.18 -5.41 12.07
C LEU A 369 14.36 -5.32 11.09
N ASN A 370 15.13 -4.25 11.21
CA ASN A 370 16.40 -4.09 10.52
C ASN A 370 17.50 -4.29 11.56
N SER A 371 18.29 -5.34 11.42
CA SER A 371 19.46 -5.52 12.29
C SER A 371 20.72 -5.64 11.43
N PRO A 372 21.66 -4.68 11.56
CA PRO A 372 22.96 -4.77 10.92
C PRO A 372 23.82 -5.92 11.49
N ASP A 373 23.50 -6.37 12.71
CA ASP A 373 24.16 -7.49 13.41
C ASP A 373 23.19 -8.67 13.61
N SER A 374 23.70 -9.89 13.81
CA SER A 374 22.85 -11.08 13.94
C SER A 374 22.05 -11.16 15.25
N ASP A 375 22.43 -10.37 16.25
CA ASP A 375 22.05 -10.62 17.65
C ASP A 375 20.60 -10.27 17.94
N ASP A 376 20.06 -9.16 17.39
CA ASP A 376 18.67 -8.78 17.63
C ASP A 376 17.70 -9.76 16.99
N LEU A 377 18.02 -10.16 15.76
CA LEU A 377 17.28 -11.17 15.02
C LEU A 377 17.29 -12.50 15.77
N ASP A 378 18.45 -12.90 16.30
CA ASP A 378 18.59 -14.12 17.09
C ASP A 378 17.77 -14.06 18.39
N ARG A 379 17.77 -12.92 19.10
CA ARG A 379 16.93 -12.74 20.30
C ARG A 379 15.43 -12.79 19.95
N PHE A 380 15.02 -12.14 18.85
CA PHE A 380 13.64 -12.18 18.36
C PHE A 380 13.18 -13.63 18.09
N TRP A 381 14.00 -14.41 17.39
CA TRP A 381 13.69 -15.81 17.11
C TRP A 381 13.77 -16.71 18.35
N LYS A 382 14.65 -16.43 19.31
CA LYS A 382 14.70 -17.14 20.59
C LYS A 382 13.38 -17.04 21.34
N GLN A 383 12.79 -15.84 21.39
CA GLN A 383 11.49 -15.65 22.01
C GLN A 383 10.39 -16.46 21.30
N GLY A 384 10.39 -16.47 19.96
CA GLY A 384 9.49 -17.31 19.17
C GLY A 384 9.65 -18.81 19.47
N TYR A 385 10.89 -19.28 19.63
CA TYR A 385 11.19 -20.66 20.02
C TYR A 385 10.65 -20.99 21.42
N ASP A 386 10.91 -20.14 22.41
CA ASP A 386 10.47 -20.34 23.79
C ASP A 386 8.95 -20.34 23.89
N TYR A 387 8.28 -19.44 23.18
CA TYR A 387 6.83 -19.42 23.05
C TYR A 387 6.28 -20.70 22.40
N GLY A 388 6.85 -21.10 21.27
CA GLY A 388 6.46 -22.33 20.58
C GLY A 388 6.61 -23.58 21.44
N LYS A 389 7.67 -23.66 22.25
CA LYS A 389 7.89 -24.74 23.21
C LYS A 389 6.83 -24.74 24.32
N SER A 390 6.47 -23.57 24.85
CA SER A 390 5.39 -23.43 25.84
C SER A 390 4.03 -23.83 25.24
N ALA A 391 3.74 -23.40 24.02
CA ALA A 391 2.51 -23.73 23.31
C ALA A 391 2.32 -25.24 23.08
N LEU A 392 3.42 -25.98 22.83
CA LEU A 392 3.41 -27.44 22.70
C LEU A 392 2.96 -28.18 23.97
N LEU A 393 3.07 -27.55 25.14
CA LEU A 393 2.62 -28.10 26.42
C LEU A 393 1.11 -27.91 26.65
N THR A 394 0.46 -27.05 25.86
CA THR A 394 -0.96 -26.76 25.97
C THR A 394 -1.77 -27.62 24.98
N PRO A 395 -2.66 -28.52 25.44
CA PRO A 395 -3.33 -29.50 24.58
C PRO A 395 -4.13 -28.91 23.41
N SER A 396 -4.82 -27.78 23.61
CA SER A 396 -5.58 -27.09 22.56
C SER A 396 -4.68 -26.58 21.43
N LEU A 397 -3.55 -25.95 21.79
CA LEU A 397 -2.50 -25.44 20.88
C LEU A 397 -1.83 -26.55 20.07
N ARG A 398 -1.61 -27.71 20.67
CA ARG A 398 -0.87 -28.81 20.06
C ARG A 398 -1.52 -29.37 18.79
N SER A 399 -2.85 -29.35 18.68
CA SER A 399 -3.59 -29.92 17.54
C SER A 399 -3.47 -29.08 16.25
N GLU A 400 -3.19 -27.78 16.39
CA GLU A 400 -3.17 -26.80 15.31
C GLU A 400 -1.74 -26.49 14.80
N LEU A 401 -0.75 -27.18 15.37
CA LEU A 401 0.64 -27.07 14.97
C LEU A 401 0.92 -27.87 13.69
N CYS A 402 1.58 -27.23 12.74
CA CYS A 402 1.98 -27.90 11.52
C CYS A 402 3.09 -28.92 11.81
N LYS A 403 2.92 -30.18 11.35
CA LYS A 403 3.86 -31.30 11.59
C LYS A 403 5.28 -31.07 11.04
N LYS A 404 5.49 -30.08 10.16
CA LYS A 404 6.81 -29.69 9.63
C LYS A 404 7.33 -28.46 10.40
N ILE A 405 8.34 -28.71 11.22
CA ILE A 405 9.03 -27.68 12.01
C ILE A 405 10.13 -27.05 11.11
N LEU A 406 9.98 -25.78 10.74
CA LEU A 406 11.08 -25.02 10.14
C LEU A 406 12.08 -24.62 11.23
N THR A 407 13.36 -24.87 11.00
CA THR A 407 14.43 -24.65 11.99
C THR A 407 15.15 -23.33 11.73
N TYR A 408 14.99 -22.36 12.63
CA TYR A 408 15.88 -21.19 12.70
C TYR A 408 17.07 -21.52 13.62
N LYS A 409 18.30 -21.18 13.22
CA LYS A 409 19.51 -21.42 14.01
C LYS A 409 19.99 -20.11 14.62
N LEU A 410 19.86 -20.00 15.95
CA LEU A 410 20.53 -18.98 16.74
C LEU A 410 22.05 -19.07 16.58
N GLY A 411 22.72 -17.93 16.39
CA GLY A 411 24.17 -17.77 16.51
C GLY A 411 24.99 -18.05 15.25
N SER A 412 24.45 -17.86 14.04
CA SER A 412 25.24 -18.04 12.81
C SER A 412 25.12 -16.94 11.76
N GLY A 413 24.51 -15.79 12.07
CA GLY A 413 24.34 -14.70 11.11
C GLY A 413 23.76 -15.20 9.78
N GLY A 414 22.78 -16.10 9.82
CA GLY A 414 22.33 -16.89 8.67
C GLY A 414 21.27 -17.95 8.98
N ILE A 415 20.21 -17.97 8.16
CA ILE A 415 19.24 -19.08 8.09
C ILE A 415 19.96 -20.27 7.46
N ASN A 416 20.32 -21.28 8.25
CA ASN A 416 20.95 -22.51 7.75
C ASN A 416 19.93 -23.66 7.75
N TYR A 417 19.49 -24.10 6.56
CA TYR A 417 18.37 -25.03 6.33
C TYR A 417 18.63 -26.51 6.73
N LYS A 418 19.70 -26.82 7.48
CA LYS A 418 20.06 -28.20 7.84
C LYS A 418 20.05 -28.44 9.37
N ARG A 419 18.88 -28.92 9.84
CA ARG A 419 18.57 -29.81 10.99
C ARG A 419 19.01 -29.43 12.44
N ARG A 420 17.96 -29.36 13.29
CA ARG A 420 17.83 -29.48 14.79
C ARG A 420 18.01 -28.16 15.56
N ARG A 421 17.06 -27.56 16.31
CA ARG A 421 15.67 -27.82 16.76
C ARG A 421 14.82 -26.61 16.30
N GLY A 422 13.62 -26.80 15.77
CA GLY A 422 12.94 -25.71 15.06
C GLY A 422 11.77 -25.08 15.79
N ILE A 423 11.36 -23.93 15.28
CA ILE A 423 10.23 -23.15 15.81
C ILE A 423 8.97 -23.71 15.14
N PRO A 424 7.90 -24.03 15.91
CA PRO A 424 6.67 -24.49 15.31
C PRO A 424 5.96 -23.35 14.57
N GLN A 425 5.35 -23.67 13.41
CA GLN A 425 4.40 -22.79 12.74
C GLN A 425 2.98 -23.11 13.17
N PHE A 426 2.18 -22.07 13.29
CA PHE A 426 0.77 -22.11 13.67
C PHE A 426 -0.09 -21.91 12.42
N LYS A 427 -1.23 -22.60 12.36
CA LYS A 427 -2.33 -22.21 11.46
C LYS A 427 -3.20 -21.20 12.20
N ILE A 428 -3.23 -19.96 11.75
CA ILE A 428 -4.06 -18.90 12.31
C ILE A 428 -5.15 -18.49 11.32
N THR A 429 -6.20 -17.85 11.85
CA THR A 429 -7.20 -17.16 11.04
C THR A 429 -7.08 -15.66 11.28
N ILE A 430 -7.01 -14.88 10.21
CA ILE A 430 -7.11 -13.42 10.27
C ILE A 430 -8.49 -13.03 9.76
N LYS A 431 -9.25 -12.28 10.57
CA LYS A 431 -10.56 -11.74 10.21
C LYS A 431 -10.55 -10.22 10.28
#